data_AF-A0A2N2CH24-F1
#
_entry.id   AF-A0A2N2CH24-F1
#
_cell.length_a   1.000
_cell.length_b   1.000
_cell.length_c   1.000
_cell.angle_alpha   90.00
_cell.angle_beta   90.00
_cell.angle_gamma   90.00
#
_symmetry.space_group_name_H-M   'P 1'
#
loop_
_entity.id
_entity.type
_entity.pdbx_description
1 polymer ?
#
loop_
_entity_poly.entity_id
_entity_poly.type
_entity_poly.pdbx_seq_one_letter_code
_entity_poly.pdbx_strand_id
1 'polypeptide(L)'
;MKISNEAREIVQALLKENNCNALQVSVMGGCCGTSVYLSMTNSKEDSEVVIENGVQLLYVEDAIERASEVLLVEKNGKLFLEDKNASNC
;
A
#
# COMPACT_ATOMS: atom_id res chain seq x y z
N MET A 1 2.46 5.37 -4.03
CA MET A 1 1.02 5.18 -3.73
C MET A 1 0.50 6.39 -2.98
N LYS A 2 -0.74 6.78 -3.21
CA LYS A 2 -1.46 7.76 -2.39
C LYS A 2 -2.51 7.07 -1.54
N ILE A 3 -2.86 7.67 -0.39
CA ILE A 3 -3.81 7.11 0.57
C ILE A 3 -4.84 8.19 0.90
N SER A 4 -6.12 7.91 0.70
CA SER A 4 -7.20 8.83 1.08
C SER A 4 -7.26 9.01 2.61
N ASN A 5 -7.90 10.08 3.08
CA ASN A 5 -8.01 10.34 4.51
C ASN A 5 -8.82 9.25 5.23
N GLU A 6 -9.88 8.78 4.59
CA GLU A 6 -10.75 7.72 5.08
C GLU A 6 -9.99 6.39 5.14
N ALA A 7 -9.23 6.07 4.09
CA ALA A 7 -8.41 4.87 4.04
C ALA A 7 -7.32 4.89 5.13
N ARG A 8 -6.71 6.05 5.38
CA ARG A 8 -5.68 6.22 6.41
C ARG A 8 -6.21 5.79 7.78
N GLU A 9 -7.41 6.20 8.17
CA GLU A 9 -7.95 5.86 9.50
C GLU A 9 -8.07 4.35 9.70
N ILE A 10 -8.58 3.64 8.68
CA ILE A 10 -8.69 2.18 8.70
C ILE A 10 -7.30 1.53 8.72
N VAL A 11 -6.38 2.00 7.88
CA VAL A 11 -5.02 1.45 7.83
C VAL A 11 -4.30 1.62 9.16
N GLN A 12 -4.39 2.79 9.79
CA GLN A 12 -3.77 3.04 11.10
C GLN A 12 -4.37 2.15 12.19
N ALA A 13 -5.69 1.91 12.16
CA ALA A 13 -6.34 0.97 13.07
C ALA A 13 -5.82 -0.46 12.86
N LEU A 14 -5.80 -0.95 11.61
CA LEU A 14 -5.32 -2.29 11.27
C LEU A 14 -3.85 -2.50 11.68
N LEU A 15 -2.98 -1.54 11.38
CA LEU A 15 -1.58 -1.60 11.78
C LEU A 15 -1.43 -1.72 13.30
N LYS A 16 -2.14 -0.87 14.05
CA LYS A 16 -2.13 -0.89 15.51
C LYS A 16 -2.65 -2.22 16.08
N GLU A 17 -3.77 -2.72 15.57
CA GLU A 17 -4.38 -3.99 15.99
C GLU A 17 -3.44 -5.18 15.76
N ASN A 18 -2.63 -5.11 14.71
CA ASN A 18 -1.70 -6.18 14.31
C ASN A 18 -0.26 -5.95 14.80
N ASN A 19 -0.02 -4.98 15.69
CA ASN A 19 1.33 -4.61 16.17
C ASN A 19 2.33 -4.38 15.03
N CYS A 20 1.85 -3.79 13.95
CA CYS A 20 2.63 -3.36 12.79
C CYS A 20 2.72 -1.84 12.77
N ASN A 21 3.76 -1.28 12.17
CA ASN A 21 3.95 0.16 12.04
C ASN A 21 3.96 0.66 10.60
N ALA A 22 3.98 -0.24 9.61
CA ALA A 22 4.07 0.10 8.20
C ALA A 22 3.27 -0.86 7.30
N LEU A 23 2.84 -0.34 6.15
CA LEU A 23 2.41 -1.15 5.02
C LEU A 23 3.59 -1.42 4.10
N GLN A 24 3.81 -2.68 3.79
CA GLN A 24 4.71 -3.09 2.73
C GLN A 24 3.98 -3.08 1.39
N VAL A 25 4.59 -2.46 0.40
CA VAL A 25 4.09 -2.33 -0.97
C VAL A 25 5.00 -3.16 -1.87
N SER A 26 4.44 -4.18 -2.48
CA SER A 26 5.13 -5.06 -3.42
C SER A 26 4.42 -5.05 -4.76
N VAL A 27 5.13 -5.44 -5.81
CA VAL A 27 4.55 -5.71 -7.13
C VAL A 27 4.66 -7.20 -7.44
N MET A 28 3.62 -7.77 -8.04
CA MET A 28 3.65 -9.12 -8.54
C MET A 28 3.31 -9.10 -10.03
N GLY A 29 4.26 -9.56 -10.85
CA GLY A 29 4.04 -9.76 -12.28
C GLY A 29 3.25 -11.05 -12.53
N GLY A 30 2.19 -10.95 -13.34
CA GLY A 30 1.41 -12.08 -13.84
C GLY A 30 1.35 -12.10 -15.37
N CYS A 31 0.73 -13.15 -15.91
CA CYS A 31 0.56 -13.36 -17.37
C CYS A 31 -0.14 -12.16 -18.07
N CYS A 32 -0.97 -11.40 -17.34
CA CYS A 32 -1.70 -10.26 -17.88
C CYS A 32 -1.18 -8.88 -17.41
N GLY A 33 -0.04 -8.81 -16.71
CA GLY A 33 0.57 -7.55 -16.24
C GLY A 33 0.89 -7.53 -14.75
N THR A 34 1.26 -6.35 -14.24
CA THR A 34 1.81 -6.18 -12.90
C THR A 34 0.79 -5.57 -11.96
N SER A 35 0.51 -6.27 -10.86
CA SER A 35 -0.42 -5.83 -9.81
C SER A 35 0.33 -5.37 -8.57
N VAL A 36 -0.18 -4.33 -7.91
CA VAL A 36 0.28 -3.90 -6.60
C VAL A 36 -0.36 -4.78 -5.52
N TYR A 37 0.46 -5.23 -4.57
CA TYR A 37 0.05 -6.01 -3.42
C TYR A 37 0.49 -5.30 -2.14
N LEU A 38 -0.37 -5.37 -1.11
CA LEU A 38 -0.12 -4.77 0.20
C LEU A 38 -0.07 -5.85 1.29
N SER A 39 0.91 -5.73 2.19
CA SER A 39 0.97 -6.48 3.44
C SER A 39 1.31 -5.55 4.62
N MET A 40 1.06 -6.01 5.84
CA MET A 40 1.48 -5.28 7.05
C MET A 40 2.84 -5.78 7.51
N THR A 41 3.70 -4.87 7.95
CA THR A 41 5.05 -5.19 8.42
C THR A 41 5.51 -4.18 9.48
N ASN A 42 6.72 -4.41 10.00
CA ASN A 42 7.44 -3.44 10.81
C ASN A 42 8.69 -2.95 10.07
N SER A 43 8.88 -1.63 10.04
CA SER A 43 10.13 -1.01 9.58
C SER A 43 11.30 -1.42 10.48
N LYS A 44 12.46 -1.64 9.86
CA LYS A 44 13.75 -1.81 10.56
C LYS A 44 14.46 -0.46 10.63
N GLU A 45 15.46 -0.32 11.50
CA GLU A 45 16.20 0.94 11.70
C GLU A 45 16.75 1.52 10.39
N ASP A 46 17.23 0.68 9.49
CA ASP A 46 17.80 1.08 8.18
C ASP A 46 16.81 1.01 7.01
N SER A 47 15.51 0.86 7.28
CA SER A 47 14.53 0.79 6.19
C SER A 47 14.25 2.16 5.59
N GLU A 48 14.26 2.25 4.26
CA GLU A 48 13.79 3.41 3.53
C GLU A 48 12.25 3.46 3.59
N VAL A 49 11.74 4.31 4.48
CA VAL A 49 10.30 4.50 4.70
C VAL A 49 9.83 5.74 3.96
N VAL A 50 8.73 5.62 3.23
CA VAL A 50 8.01 6.76 2.67
C VAL A 50 6.77 7.01 3.51
N ILE A 51 6.55 8.25 3.94
CA ILE A 51 5.36 8.62 4.72
C ILE A 51 4.32 9.20 3.78
N GLU A 52 3.18 8.53 3.64
CA GLU A 52 2.05 9.01 2.84
C GLU A 52 0.81 9.12 3.72
N ASN A 53 0.28 10.34 3.82
CA ASN A 53 -0.83 10.68 4.70
C ASN A 53 -0.66 10.18 6.16
N GLY A 54 0.57 10.18 6.68
CA GLY A 54 0.87 9.72 8.05
C GLY A 54 0.90 8.19 8.21
N VAL A 55 0.84 7.42 7.13
CA VAL A 55 1.10 5.98 7.12
C VAL A 55 2.51 5.73 6.60
N GLN A 56 3.26 4.86 7.27
CA GLN A 56 4.57 4.42 6.81
C GLN A 56 4.41 3.38 5.69
N LEU A 57 5.07 3.61 4.56
CA LEU A 57 5.12 2.72 3.41
C LEU A 57 6.55 2.23 3.19
N LEU A 58 6.68 0.91 3.01
CA LEU A 58 7.93 0.23 2.68
C LEU A 58 7.80 -0.39 1.29
N TYR A 59 8.50 0.14 0.30
CA TYR A 59 8.47 -0.41 -1.04
C TYR A 59 9.50 -1.52 -1.17
N VAL A 60 9.09 -2.66 -1.73
CA VAL A 60 9.99 -3.75 -2.11
C VAL A 60 10.42 -3.57 -3.56
N GLU A 61 11.73 -3.66 -3.81
CA GLU A 61 12.30 -3.54 -5.17
C GLU A 61 11.80 -2.25 -5.85
N ASP A 62 11.49 -2.32 -7.15
CA ASP A 62 11.03 -1.18 -7.95
C ASP A 62 9.52 -0.94 -7.83
N ALA A 63 8.87 -1.42 -6.76
CA ALA A 63 7.43 -1.25 -6.56
C ALA A 63 7.02 0.22 -6.46
N ILE A 64 7.93 1.13 -6.10
CA ILE A 64 7.64 2.55 -5.90
C ILE A 64 7.12 3.23 -7.17
N GLU A 65 7.71 2.93 -8.34
CA GLU A 65 7.32 3.53 -9.61
C GLU A 65 5.90 3.10 -9.97
N ARG A 66 5.65 1.79 -9.98
CA ARG A 66 4.33 1.22 -10.32
C ARG A 66 3.24 1.64 -9.33
N ALA A 67 3.58 1.67 -8.04
CA ALA A 67 2.63 2.03 -7.00
C ALA A 67 2.38 3.54 -6.92
N SER A 68 3.21 4.39 -7.55
CA SER A 68 3.01 5.85 -7.57
C SER A 68 1.67 6.25 -8.18
N GLU A 69 1.16 5.44 -9.11
CA GLU A 69 -0.10 5.66 -9.84
C GLU A 69 -1.33 5.05 -9.14
N VAL A 70 -1.13 4.35 -8.02
CA VAL A 70 -2.19 3.66 -7.28
C VAL A 70 -2.69 4.53 -6.13
N LEU A 71 -4.01 4.56 -5.96
CA LEU A 71 -4.70 5.21 -4.85
C LEU A 71 -5.38 4.18 -3.96
N LEU A 72 -5.02 4.15 -2.68
CA LEU A 72 -5.74 3.39 -1.66
C LEU A 72 -6.91 4.23 -1.15
N VAL A 73 -8.13 3.75 -1.37
CA VAL A 73 -9.37 4.40 -0.95
C VAL A 73 -10.19 3.50 -0.05
N GLU A 74 -11.03 4.12 0.76
CA GLU A 74 -12.07 3.45 1.52
C GLU A 74 -13.40 3.54 0.77
N LYS A 75 -14.14 2.42 0.70
CA LYS A 75 -15.54 2.40 0.26
C LYS A 75 -16.34 1.39 1.11
N ASN A 76 -17.36 1.87 1.82
CA ASN A 76 -18.26 1.05 2.64
C ASN A 76 -17.57 0.18 3.71
N GLY A 77 -16.64 0.76 4.45
CA GLY A 77 -15.82 0.12 5.49
C GLY A 77 -14.73 -0.81 4.95
N LYS A 78 -14.45 -0.79 3.64
CA LYS A 78 -13.47 -1.67 3.00
C LYS A 78 -12.44 -0.88 2.23
N LEU A 79 -11.21 -1.39 2.22
CA LEU A 79 -10.10 -0.82 1.46
C LEU A 79 -10.09 -1.34 0.03
N PHE A 80 -9.90 -0.44 -0.93
CA PHE A 80 -9.79 -0.73 -2.36
C PHE A 80 -8.55 -0.05 -2.93
N LEU A 81 -7.87 -0.76 -3.83
CA LEU A 81 -6.84 -0.18 -4.68
C LEU A 81 -7.50 0.31 -5.96
N GLU A 82 -7.53 1.63 -6.15
CA GLU A 82 -7.84 2.23 -7.43
C GLU A 82 -6.57 2.31 -8.25
N ASP A 83 -6.52 1.49 -9.29
CA ASP A 83 -5.36 1.31 -10.13
C ASP A 83 -5.82 1.28 -11.59
N LYS A 84 -5.55 2.37 -12.32
CA LYS A 84 -5.95 2.50 -13.73
C LYS A 84 -5.17 1.56 -14.65
N ASN A 85 -4.04 1.06 -14.17
CA ASN A 85 -3.13 0.18 -14.90
C ASN A 85 -3.24 -1.27 -14.40
N ALA A 86 -4.24 -1.57 -13.55
CA ALA A 86 -4.52 -2.94 -13.14
C ALA A 86 -4.90 -3.78 -14.37
N SER A 87 -4.32 -4.97 -14.46
CA SER A 87 -4.62 -5.94 -15.50
C SER A 87 -6.09 -6.38 -15.41
N ASN A 88 -6.91 -6.04 -16.41
CA ASN A 88 -8.32 -6.43 -16.49
C ASN A 88 -8.53 -7.87 -17.01
N CYS A 89 -7.62 -8.79 -16.68
CA CYS A 89 -7.89 -10.22 -16.75
C CYS A 89 -8.52 -10.64 -15.41
#